data_AF-A0A8X7CFS8-F1
#
_entry.id   AF-A0A8X7CFS8-F1
#
_cell.length_a   1.000
_cell.length_b   1.000
_cell.length_c   1.000
_cell.angle_alpha   90.00
_cell.angle_beta   90.00
_cell.angle_gamma   90.00
#
_symmetry.space_group_name_H-M   'P 1'
#
loop_
_entity.id
_entity.type
_entity.pdbx_description
1 polymer ?
#
loop_
_entity_poly.entity_id
_entity_poly.type
_entity_poly.pdbx_seq_one_letter_code
_entity_poly.pdbx_strand_id
1 'polypeptide(L)'
;MDIIENGDLVFLYELVEGTATSSLASFTALRAGLSKKIVERNLQIVQAFKSSELVLPEESSWVHDKMKRYLMIFEKFAVLDVETDDPLEFLSFVKAVVEE
;
A
#
# COMPACT_ATOMS: atom_id res chain seq x y z
N MET A 1 23.92 -7.29 25.28
CA MET A 1 24.07 -8.52 24.49
C MET A 1 23.66 -8.16 23.09
N ASP A 2 24.56 -8.32 22.13
CA ASP A 2 24.25 -7.98 20.74
C ASP A 2 23.60 -9.19 20.06
N ILE A 3 22.54 -8.95 19.29
CA ILE A 3 21.83 -9.99 18.53
C ILE A 3 22.18 -9.94 17.04
N ILE A 4 23.07 -9.01 16.65
CA ILE A 4 23.63 -8.93 15.30
C ILE A 4 25.13 -9.21 15.37
N GLU A 5 25.54 -10.32 14.79
CA GLU A 5 26.95 -10.70 14.66
C GLU A 5 27.33 -10.81 13.20
N ASN A 6 28.37 -10.07 12.78
CA ASN A 6 28.82 -10.01 11.37
C ASN A 6 27.69 -9.66 10.38
N GLY A 7 26.68 -8.92 10.85
CA GLY A 7 25.51 -8.52 10.08
C GLY A 7 24.37 -9.53 10.09
N ASP A 8 24.54 -10.73 10.65
CA ASP A 8 23.50 -11.75 10.71
C ASP A 8 22.80 -11.77 12.07
N LEU A 9 21.52 -12.14 12.06
CA LEU A 9 20.71 -12.29 13.27
C LEU A 9 21.06 -13.62 13.95
N VAL A 10 21.50 -13.54 15.20
CA VAL A 10 21.81 -14.71 16.01
C VAL A 10 20.74 -14.95 17.08
N PHE A 11 20.43 -16.22 17.33
CA PHE A 11 19.55 -16.62 18.42
C PHE A 11 20.38 -16.90 19.65
N LEU A 12 20.07 -16.20 20.74
CA LEU A 12 20.77 -16.39 22.02
C LEU A 12 20.35 -17.68 22.74
N TYR A 13 19.20 -18.24 22.39
CA TYR A 13 18.58 -19.41 23.05
C TYR A 13 18.42 -19.24 24.56
N GLU A 14 18.29 -18.00 25.02
CA GLU A 14 18.08 -17.62 26.42
C GLU A 14 16.63 -17.19 26.65
N LEU A 15 16.11 -17.52 27.83
CA LEU A 15 14.83 -17.03 28.32
C LEU A 15 15.09 -15.89 29.32
N VAL A 16 14.46 -14.75 29.09
CA VAL A 16 14.54 -13.57 29.96
C VAL A 16 13.14 -13.19 30.40
N GLU A 17 12.99 -12.83 31.68
CA GLU A 17 11.71 -12.35 32.21
C GLU A 17 11.31 -11.02 31.56
N GLY A 18 10.03 -10.89 31.20
CA GLY A 18 9.47 -9.69 30.57
C GLY A 18 9.00 -9.95 29.13
N THR A 19 9.01 -8.89 28.32
CA THR A 19 8.54 -8.92 26.92
C THR A 19 9.56 -8.26 26.00
N ALA A 20 9.68 -8.78 24.77
CA ALA A 20 10.47 -8.11 23.73
C ALA A 20 9.87 -6.74 23.38
N THR A 21 10.71 -5.71 23.28
CA THR A 21 10.32 -4.33 22.97
C THR A 21 10.38 -4.02 21.46
N SER A 22 10.96 -4.91 20.67
CA SER A 22 11.14 -4.75 19.23
C SER A 22 10.83 -6.06 18.49
N SER A 23 10.57 -5.92 17.19
CA SER A 23 10.36 -7.03 16.26
C SER A 23 11.44 -6.98 15.18
N LEU A 24 11.87 -8.15 14.73
CA LEU A 24 12.92 -8.31 13.71
C LEU A 24 12.36 -8.76 12.35
N ALA A 25 11.03 -8.74 12.19
CA ALA A 25 10.36 -9.21 10.98
C ALA A 25 10.86 -8.53 9.70
N SER A 26 11.04 -7.21 9.72
CA SER A 26 11.55 -6.44 8.57
C SER A 26 12.99 -6.81 8.20
N PHE A 27 13.84 -7.07 9.20
CA PHE A 27 15.21 -7.54 8.97
C PHE A 27 15.20 -8.93 8.32
N THR A 28 14.41 -9.86 8.85
CA THR A 28 14.26 -11.21 8.28
C THR A 28 13.71 -11.17 6.85
N ALA A 29 12.72 -10.31 6.57
CA ALA A 29 12.16 -10.15 5.23
C ALA A 29 13.20 -9.68 4.21
N LEU A 30 14.04 -8.69 4.56
CA LEU A 30 15.13 -8.24 3.68
C LEU A 30 16.12 -9.37 3.41
N ARG A 31 16.50 -10.13 4.44
CA ARG A 31 17.41 -11.28 4.32
C ARG A 31 16.83 -12.42 3.49
N ALA A 32 15.51 -12.58 3.49
CA ALA A 32 14.80 -13.53 2.64
C ALA A 32 14.67 -13.08 1.17
N GLY A 33 15.21 -11.91 0.80
CA GLY A 33 15.19 -11.39 -0.57
C GLY A 33 13.96 -10.55 -0.90
N LEU A 34 13.15 -10.16 0.09
CA LEU A 34 12.05 -9.24 -0.15
C LEU A 34 12.59 -7.86 -0.54
N SER A 35 11.91 -7.19 -1.48
CA SER A 35 12.41 -5.92 -1.99
C SER A 35 12.48 -4.87 -0.89
N LYS A 36 13.56 -4.07 -0.90
CA LYS A 36 13.75 -2.97 0.06
C LYS A 36 12.58 -2.01 0.08
N LYS A 37 12.03 -1.70 -1.10
CA LYS A 37 10.84 -0.87 -1.27
C LYS A 37 9.63 -1.40 -0.49
N ILE A 38 9.35 -2.70 -0.55
CA ILE A 38 8.22 -3.31 0.17
C ILE A 38 8.44 -3.23 1.68
N VAL A 39 9.66 -3.50 2.14
CA VAL A 39 9.99 -3.47 3.57
C VAL A 39 9.90 -2.05 4.13
N GLU A 40 10.44 -1.06 3.42
CA GLU A 40 10.33 0.36 3.79
C GLU A 40 8.88 0.81 3.86
N ARG A 41 8.08 0.41 2.87
CA ARG A 41 6.65 0.72 2.86
C ARG A 41 5.92 0.10 4.05
N ASN A 42 6.23 -1.15 4.39
CA ASN A 42 5.65 -1.80 5.57
C ASN A 42 6.01 -1.05 6.87
N LEU A 43 7.26 -0.60 7.01
CA LEU A 43 7.68 0.18 8.18
C LEU A 43 6.92 1.50 8.30
N GLN A 44 6.69 2.20 7.20
CA GLN A 44 5.84 3.41 7.17
C GLN A 44 4.41 3.10 7.63
N ILE A 45 3.83 2.01 7.14
CA ILE A 45 2.47 1.58 7.52
C ILE A 45 2.40 1.28 9.02
N VAL A 46 3.35 0.49 9.56
CA VAL A 46 3.41 0.19 11.00
C VAL A 46 3.56 1.46 11.83
N GLN A 47 4.36 2.42 11.36
CA GLN A 47 4.50 3.71 12.04
C GLN A 47 3.18 4.48 12.05
N ALA A 48 2.49 4.59 10.92
CA ALA A 48 1.19 5.24 10.81
C ALA A 48 0.14 4.58 11.73
N PHE A 49 0.13 3.25 11.80
CA PHE A 49 -0.74 2.53 12.74
C PHE A 49 -0.43 2.88 14.20
N LYS A 50 0.84 2.98 14.58
CA LYS A 50 1.25 3.36 15.94
C LYS A 50 0.90 4.80 16.28
N SER A 51 0.98 5.72 15.31
CA SER A 51 0.62 7.13 15.47
C SER A 51 -0.89 7.39 15.30
N SER A 52 -1.70 6.38 14.99
CA SER A 52 -3.12 6.54 14.63
C SER A 52 -3.34 7.48 13.43
N GLU A 53 -2.37 7.53 12.52
CA GLU A 53 -2.44 8.29 11.28
C GLU A 53 -3.03 7.43 10.15
N LEU A 54 -3.56 8.10 9.12
CA LEU A 54 -4.07 7.42 7.94
C LEU A 54 -2.93 6.80 7.13
N VAL A 55 -3.14 5.56 6.69
CA VAL A 55 -2.24 4.91 5.74
C VAL A 55 -2.59 5.40 4.33
N LEU A 56 -1.87 6.41 3.86
CA LEU A 56 -2.03 6.92 2.49
C LEU A 56 -1.46 5.94 1.46
N PRO A 57 -2.08 5.74 0.29
CA PRO A 57 -1.51 4.95 -0.80
C PRO A 57 -0.11 5.43 -1.19
N GLU A 58 0.67 4.56 -1.82
CA GLU A 58 1.92 5.00 -2.43
C GLU A 58 1.59 5.95 -3.59
N GLU A 59 2.02 7.21 -3.48
CA GLU A 59 1.97 8.20 -4.54
C GLU A 59 2.81 7.68 -5.72
N SER A 60 2.13 7.08 -6.68
CA SER A 60 2.72 6.49 -7.87
C SER A 60 1.97 6.98 -9.09
N SER A 61 2.65 7.03 -10.24
CA SER A 61 2.02 7.38 -11.51
C SER A 61 0.78 6.52 -11.77
N TRP A 62 0.82 5.24 -11.43
CA TRP A 62 -0.32 4.33 -11.55
C TRP A 62 -1.53 4.74 -10.69
N VAL A 63 -1.31 5.20 -9.45
CA VAL A 63 -2.39 5.70 -8.59
C VAL A 63 -2.97 6.99 -9.18
N HIS A 64 -2.13 7.90 -9.65
CA HIS A 64 -2.59 9.13 -10.31
C HIS A 64 -3.36 8.87 -11.60
N ASP A 65 -2.89 7.94 -12.43
CA ASP A 65 -3.54 7.56 -13.70
C ASP A 65 -4.91 6.93 -13.41
N LYS A 66 -5.00 6.04 -12.42
CA LYS A 66 -6.29 5.51 -11.96
C LYS A 66 -7.22 6.58 -11.42
N MET A 67 -6.73 7.49 -10.60
CA MET A 67 -7.53 8.59 -10.07
C MET A 67 -8.05 9.48 -11.20
N LYS A 68 -7.22 9.79 -12.19
CA LYS A 68 -7.63 10.56 -13.38
C LYS A 68 -8.76 9.85 -14.14
N ARG A 69 -8.64 8.54 -14.35
CA ARG A 69 -9.70 7.73 -14.99
C ARG A 69 -11.00 7.75 -14.20
N TYR A 70 -10.94 7.59 -12.88
CA TYR A 70 -12.13 7.68 -12.03
C TYR A 70 -12.75 9.06 -12.02
N LEU A 71 -11.94 10.12 -12.06
CA LEU A 71 -12.42 11.49 -12.17
C LEU A 71 -13.16 11.70 -13.51
N MET A 72 -12.61 11.20 -14.63
CA MET A 72 -13.29 11.28 -15.94
C MET A 72 -14.66 10.57 -15.94
N ILE A 73 -14.75 9.40 -15.29
CA ILE A 73 -16.02 8.68 -15.13
C ILE A 73 -17.01 9.50 -14.29
N PHE A 74 -16.55 10.05 -13.17
CA PHE A 74 -17.37 10.87 -12.29
C PHE A 74 -17.89 12.12 -13.00
N GLU A 75 -17.02 12.85 -13.71
CA GLU A 75 -17.37 14.06 -14.45
C GLU A 75 -18.43 13.76 -15.52
N LYS A 76 -18.27 12.65 -16.26
CA LYS A 76 -19.24 12.25 -17.28
C LYS A 76 -20.57 11.81 -16.66
N PHE A 77 -20.54 11.12 -15.52
CA PHE A 77 -21.75 10.73 -14.79
C PHE A 77 -22.49 11.95 -14.22
N ALA A 78 -21.76 12.94 -13.71
CA ALA A 78 -22.34 14.11 -13.06
C ALA A 78 -23.17 14.99 -14.01
N VAL A 79 -22.91 14.91 -15.32
CA VAL A 79 -23.66 15.63 -16.37
C VAL A 79 -24.62 14.75 -17.15
N LEU A 80 -24.70 13.45 -16.83
CA LEU A 80 -25.59 12.51 -17.51
C LEU A 80 -27.04 12.79 -17.12
N ASP A 81 -27.88 13.06 -18.11
CA ASP A 81 -29.32 13.17 -17.94
C ASP A 81 -30.00 11.92 -18.53
N VAL A 82 -30.58 11.09 -17.67
CA VAL A 82 -31.21 9.82 -18.06
C VAL A 82 -32.45 9.99 -18.93
N GLU A 83 -33.04 11.18 -18.99
CA GLU A 83 -34.20 11.47 -19.84
C GLU A 83 -33.79 11.83 -21.27
N THR A 84 -32.56 12.34 -21.48
CA THR A 84 -32.08 12.82 -22.79
C THR A 84 -30.91 12.03 -23.36
N ASP A 85 -30.09 11.44 -22.50
CA ASP A 85 -28.88 10.71 -22.86
C ASP A 85 -29.11 9.19 -22.82
N ASP A 86 -28.31 8.43 -23.57
CA ASP A 86 -28.33 6.97 -23.54
C ASP A 86 -27.41 6.41 -22.43
N PRO A 87 -27.95 5.74 -21.39
CA PRO A 87 -27.14 5.12 -20.36
C PRO A 87 -26.18 4.05 -20.89
N LEU A 88 -26.48 3.40 -22.02
CA LEU A 88 -25.60 2.38 -22.62
C LEU A 88 -24.32 3.00 -23.19
N GLU A 89 -24.39 4.23 -23.71
CA GLU A 89 -23.20 4.96 -24.15
C GLU A 89 -22.30 5.33 -22.97
N PHE A 90 -22.89 5.75 -21.85
CA PHE A 90 -22.14 5.98 -20.62
C PHE A 90 -21.45 4.70 -20.12
N LEU A 91 -22.17 3.57 -20.06
CA LEU A 91 -21.60 2.29 -19.64
C LEU A 91 -20.48 1.80 -20.57
N SER A 92 -20.62 2.02 -21.87
CA SER A 92 -19.58 1.68 -22.86
C SER A 92 -18.33 2.52 -22.66
N PHE A 93 -18.49 3.82 -22.36
CA PHE A 93 -17.39 4.70 -22.00
C PHE A 93 -16.68 4.24 -20.70
N VAL A 94 -17.44 3.90 -19.66
CA VAL A 94 -16.87 3.40 -18.39
C VAL A 94 -16.02 2.16 -18.65
N LYS A 95 -16.51 1.22 -19.45
CA LYS A 95 -15.79 0.00 -19.80
C LYS A 95 -14.45 0.32 -20.50
N ALA A 96 -14.48 1.19 -21.52
CA ALA A 96 -13.27 1.58 -22.24
C ALA A 96 -12.23 2.25 -21.32
N VAL A 97 -12.67 3.14 -20.44
CA VAL A 97 -11.77 3.85 -19.50
C VAL A 97 -11.19 2.92 -18.44
N VAL A 98 -11.91 1.90 -18.00
CA VAL A 98 -11.43 0.97 -16.95
C VAL A 98 -10.49 -0.11 -17.50
N GLU A 99 -10.64 -0.48 -18.78
CA GLU A 99 -9.85 -1.54 -19.44
C GLU A 99 -8.49 -1.05 -20.00
N GLU A 100 -8.25 0.27 -20.08
CA GLU A 100 -6.92 0.90 -20.31
C GLU A 100 -6.08 1.02 -19.03
#